data_AF-A0A7C5Y3U2-F1
#
_entry.id   AF-A0A7C5Y3U2-F1
#
_cell.length_a   1.000
_cell.length_b   1.000
_cell.length_c   1.000
_cell.angle_alpha   90.00
_cell.angle_beta   90.00
_cell.angle_gamma   90.00
#
_symmetry.space_group_name_H-M   'P 1'
#
loop_
_entity.id
_entity.type
_entity.pdbx_description
1 polymer ?
#
loop_
_entity_poly.entity_id
_entity_poly.type
_entity_poly.pdbx_seq_one_letter_code
_entity_poly.pdbx_strand_id
1 'polypeptide(L)'
;GKNKIWGVRFDTSGSLRDKSVTPIGPQSFGVCPELVWKARQEFDKVGLKDLKIVVSGGFDEEKIKLFESLGVPADVYGVGSKLLKKKIDITADIVEVNGKPCAKVGRYKKDASHLKIVGKRYWEE
;
A
#
# COMPACT_ATOMS: atom_id res chain seq x y z
N GLY A 1 2.83 -17.03 -24.06
CA GLY A 1 1.86 -17.39 -25.10
C GLY A 1 0.50 -16.81 -24.74
N LYS A 2 -0.22 -16.28 -25.72
CA LYS A 2 -1.56 -15.68 -25.56
C LYS A 2 -2.48 -16.68 -24.81
N ASN A 3 -3.20 -16.21 -23.79
CA ASN A 3 -4.11 -16.98 -22.93
C ASN A 3 -3.48 -18.03 -21.98
N LYS A 4 -2.16 -18.04 -21.78
CA LYS A 4 -1.52 -18.94 -20.79
C LYS A 4 -1.06 -18.24 -19.51
N ILE A 5 -0.88 -16.92 -19.56
CA ILE A 5 -0.38 -16.11 -18.46
C ILE A 5 -1.36 -14.95 -18.29
N TRP A 6 -1.85 -14.78 -17.06
CA TRP A 6 -2.78 -13.71 -16.70
C TRP A 6 -2.09 -12.35 -16.65
N GLY A 7 -0.88 -12.29 -16.09
CA GLY A 7 -0.10 -11.06 -15.98
C GLY A 7 1.36 -11.27 -15.61
N VAL A 8 2.12 -10.17 -15.60
CA VAL A 8 3.54 -10.12 -15.22
C VAL A 8 3.70 -9.15 -14.06
N ARG A 9 4.47 -9.57 -13.04
CA ARG A 9 4.80 -8.73 -11.88
C ARG A 9 6.18 -8.10 -12.05
N PHE A 10 6.23 -6.78 -11.96
CA PHE A 10 7.45 -6.00 -11.84
C PHE A 10 7.76 -5.78 -10.37
N ASP A 11 8.97 -6.17 -9.94
CA ASP A 11 9.43 -6.09 -8.55
C ASP A 11 10.91 -5.67 -8.46
N THR A 12 11.33 -4.78 -9.35
CA THR A 12 12.70 -4.26 -9.39
C THR A 12 13.03 -3.55 -8.08
N SER A 13 14.15 -3.91 -7.45
CA SER A 13 14.64 -3.28 -6.21
C SER A 13 14.74 -1.77 -6.36
N GLY A 14 14.35 -1.02 -5.33
CA GLY A 14 14.48 0.44 -5.29
C GLY A 14 15.93 0.95 -5.32
N SER A 15 16.93 0.06 -5.18
CA SER A 15 18.35 0.38 -5.34
C SER A 15 18.90 0.08 -6.74
N LEU A 16 18.09 -0.51 -7.62
CA LEU A 16 18.50 -0.92 -8.97
C LEU A 16 17.75 -0.13 -10.02
N ARG A 17 18.39 0.05 -11.17
CA ARG A 17 17.74 0.52 -12.39
C ARG A 17 17.68 -0.62 -13.38
N ASP A 18 16.52 -0.84 -14.00
CA ASP A 18 16.42 -1.75 -15.12
C ASP A 18 17.21 -1.21 -16.32
N LYS A 19 17.91 -2.08 -17.07
CA LYS A 19 18.75 -1.68 -18.20
C LYS A 19 17.98 -0.92 -19.29
N SER A 20 16.67 -1.18 -19.42
CA SER A 20 15.81 -0.52 -20.39
C SER A 20 15.45 0.92 -20.00
N VAL A 21 15.66 1.35 -18.76
CA VAL A 21 15.23 2.67 -18.24
C VAL A 21 16.32 3.73 -18.40
N THR A 22 15.91 4.94 -18.80
CA THR A 22 16.81 6.07 -19.04
C THR A 22 17.39 6.59 -17.71
N PRO A 23 18.71 6.85 -17.62
CA PRO A 23 19.39 7.18 -16.37
C PRO A 23 19.22 8.64 -15.93
N ILE A 24 17.98 9.08 -15.65
CA ILE A 24 17.68 10.49 -15.34
C ILE A 24 17.78 10.86 -13.85
N GLY A 25 18.17 9.92 -12.99
CA GLY A 25 18.35 10.13 -11.54
C GLY A 25 17.62 9.09 -10.68
N PRO A 26 17.46 9.31 -9.36
CA PRO A 26 16.83 8.36 -8.44
C PRO A 26 15.41 7.90 -8.82
N GLN A 27 14.65 8.72 -9.54
CA GLN A 27 13.32 8.41 -10.08
C GLN A 27 13.35 7.29 -11.13
N SER A 28 14.51 6.97 -11.69
CA SER A 28 14.70 5.85 -12.61
C SER A 28 14.89 4.49 -11.91
N PHE A 29 14.96 4.47 -10.57
CA PHE A 29 15.18 3.24 -9.80
C PHE A 29 13.88 2.49 -9.46
N GLY A 30 14.02 1.19 -9.23
CA GLY A 30 12.93 0.27 -8.93
C GLY A 30 11.90 0.20 -10.04
N VAL A 31 10.68 -0.13 -9.65
CA VAL A 31 9.53 -0.11 -10.57
C VAL A 31 9.09 1.34 -10.75
N CYS A 32 9.54 1.97 -11.84
CA CYS A 32 9.24 3.35 -12.22
C CYS A 32 8.27 3.42 -13.42
N PRO A 33 7.63 4.58 -13.69
CA PRO A 33 6.70 4.74 -14.80
C PRO A 33 7.28 4.34 -16.17
N GLU A 34 8.52 4.74 -16.46
CA GLU A 34 9.18 4.46 -17.73
C GLU A 34 9.34 2.95 -17.99
N LEU A 35 9.69 2.19 -16.97
CA LEU A 35 9.80 0.73 -17.05
C LEU A 35 8.47 0.10 -17.48
N VAL A 36 7.38 0.55 -16.87
CA VAL A 36 6.05 -0.01 -17.09
C VAL A 36 5.51 0.38 -18.48
N TRP A 37 5.72 1.62 -18.93
CA TRP A 37 5.37 2.02 -20.29
C TRP A 37 6.13 1.23 -21.35
N LYS A 38 7.45 1.06 -21.17
CA LYS A 38 8.27 0.25 -22.08
C LYS A 38 7.80 -1.20 -22.12
N ALA A 39 7.51 -1.79 -20.96
CA ALA A 39 6.94 -3.13 -20.89
C ALA A 39 5.60 -3.25 -21.64
N ARG A 40 4.68 -2.30 -21.41
CA ARG A 40 3.38 -2.28 -22.09
C ARG A 40 3.55 -2.20 -23.61
N GLN A 41 4.43 -1.33 -24.09
CA GLN A 41 4.74 -1.20 -25.51
C GLN A 41 5.27 -2.50 -26.11
N GLU A 42 6.20 -3.19 -25.42
CA GLU A 42 6.73 -4.47 -25.88
C GLU A 42 5.67 -5.57 -25.89
N PHE A 43 4.83 -5.67 -24.86
CA PHE A 43 3.74 -6.63 -24.81
C PHE A 43 2.73 -6.39 -25.94
N ASP A 44 2.43 -5.12 -26.24
CA ASP A 44 1.49 -4.77 -27.32
C ASP A 44 2.06 -5.10 -28.70
N LYS A 45 3.37 -4.88 -28.92
CA LYS A 45 4.06 -5.27 -30.17
C LYS A 45 3.96 -6.77 -30.45
N VAL A 46 4.00 -7.60 -29.42
CA VAL A 46 3.87 -9.07 -29.56
C VAL A 46 2.41 -9.56 -29.43
N GLY A 47 1.43 -8.64 -29.42
CA GLY A 47 0.00 -8.96 -29.44
C GLY A 47 -0.58 -9.40 -28.09
N LEU A 48 0.10 -9.11 -26.98
CA LEU A 48 -0.32 -9.45 -25.61
C LEU A 48 -1.06 -8.29 -24.93
N LYS A 49 -2.00 -7.65 -25.64
CA LYS A 49 -2.74 -6.46 -25.18
C LYS A 49 -3.49 -6.68 -23.86
N ASP A 50 -3.99 -7.90 -23.62
CA ASP A 50 -4.77 -8.24 -22.43
C ASP A 50 -3.92 -8.71 -21.24
N LEU A 51 -2.59 -8.84 -21.42
CA LEU A 51 -1.68 -9.28 -20.37
C LEU A 51 -1.63 -8.23 -19.26
N LYS A 52 -1.98 -8.63 -18.03
CA LYS A 52 -2.03 -7.73 -16.88
C LYS A 52 -0.64 -7.35 -16.37
N ILE A 53 -0.50 -6.11 -15.88
CA ILE A 53 0.73 -5.60 -15.28
C ILE A 53 0.49 -5.42 -13.78
N VAL A 54 1.23 -6.19 -12.99
CA VAL A 54 1.28 -6.03 -11.53
C VAL A 54 2.55 -5.28 -11.18
N VAL A 55 2.45 -4.23 -10.37
CA VAL A 55 3.59 -3.44 -9.92
C VAL A 55 3.75 -3.57 -8.41
N SER A 56 4.95 -3.87 -7.93
CA SER A 56 5.26 -3.95 -6.51
C SER A 56 6.64 -3.35 -6.21
N GLY A 57 7.00 -3.29 -4.93
CA GLY A 57 8.29 -2.75 -4.51
C GLY A 57 8.21 -1.25 -4.18
N GLY A 58 8.19 -0.96 -2.88
CA GLY A 58 8.24 0.41 -2.37
C GLY A 58 7.02 1.28 -2.66
N PHE A 59 5.89 0.70 -3.11
CA PHE A 59 4.66 1.46 -3.34
C PHE A 59 4.04 1.95 -2.03
N ASP A 60 3.68 3.22 -2.03
CA ASP A 60 2.92 3.95 -1.03
C ASP A 60 1.93 4.89 -1.72
N GLU A 61 1.20 5.68 -0.94
CA GLU A 61 0.19 6.61 -1.45
C GLU A 61 0.76 7.58 -2.51
N GLU A 62 1.94 8.16 -2.27
CA GLU A 62 2.56 9.12 -3.18
C GLU A 62 2.95 8.46 -4.52
N LYS A 63 3.56 7.27 -4.46
CA LYS A 63 3.95 6.54 -5.67
C LYS A 63 2.73 6.06 -6.47
N ILE A 64 1.66 5.64 -5.80
CA ILE A 64 0.40 5.27 -6.49
C ILE A 64 -0.20 6.50 -7.15
N LYS A 65 -0.32 7.64 -6.44
CA LYS A 65 -0.80 8.90 -7.02
C LYS A 65 -0.01 9.32 -8.25
N LEU A 66 1.31 9.18 -8.22
CA LEU A 66 2.17 9.45 -9.38
C LEU A 66 1.78 8.55 -10.57
N PHE A 67 1.65 7.25 -10.36
CA PHE A 67 1.29 6.30 -11.41
C PHE A 67 -0.08 6.61 -12.03
N GLU A 68 -1.08 6.86 -11.19
CA GLU A 68 -2.43 7.22 -11.63
C GLU A 68 -2.43 8.55 -12.40
N SER A 69 -1.73 9.58 -11.89
CA SER A 69 -1.67 10.90 -12.54
C SER A 69 -1.00 10.88 -13.92
N LEU A 70 -0.07 9.95 -14.12
CA LEU A 70 0.65 9.77 -15.38
C LEU A 70 -0.05 8.76 -16.31
N GLY A 71 -1.13 8.12 -15.89
CA GLY A 71 -1.80 7.07 -16.66
C GLY A 71 -0.88 5.88 -16.94
N VAL A 72 -0.06 5.48 -15.97
CA VAL A 72 0.83 4.32 -16.09
C VAL A 72 -0.04 3.05 -16.20
N PRO A 73 0.19 2.16 -17.18
CA PRO A 73 -0.65 0.98 -17.42
C PRO A 73 -0.36 -0.13 -16.39
N ALA A 74 -0.69 0.12 -15.13
CA ALA A 74 -0.65 -0.85 -14.05
C ALA A 74 -2.07 -1.33 -13.72
N ASP A 75 -2.30 -2.64 -13.72
CA ASP A 75 -3.60 -3.22 -13.38
C ASP A 75 -3.72 -3.54 -11.88
N VAL A 76 -2.60 -3.78 -11.19
CA VAL A 76 -2.58 -4.14 -9.77
C VAL A 76 -1.37 -3.51 -9.07
N TYR A 77 -1.60 -2.93 -7.89
CA TYR A 77 -0.56 -2.43 -6.99
C TYR A 77 -0.32 -3.41 -5.84
N GLY A 78 0.89 -3.94 -5.74
CA GLY A 78 1.38 -4.69 -4.60
C GLY A 78 1.95 -3.74 -3.54
N VAL A 79 1.18 -3.49 -2.47
CA VAL A 79 1.59 -2.66 -1.33
C VAL A 79 1.92 -3.54 -0.13
N GLY A 80 3.18 -3.50 0.31
CA GLY A 80 3.67 -4.30 1.42
C GLY A 80 3.91 -3.48 2.69
N SER A 81 5.18 -3.37 3.08
CA SER A 81 5.62 -2.75 4.34
C SER A 81 5.02 -1.37 4.62
N LYS A 82 4.73 -0.56 3.59
CA LYS A 82 4.12 0.77 3.74
C LYS A 82 2.71 0.71 4.36
N LEU A 83 1.92 -0.33 4.08
CA LEU A 83 0.59 -0.53 4.66
C LEU A 83 0.67 -0.98 6.13
N LEU A 84 1.65 -1.83 6.46
CA LEU A 84 1.76 -2.50 7.76
C LEU A 84 2.69 -1.80 8.77
N LYS A 85 3.20 -0.61 8.41
CA LYS A 85 4.23 0.09 9.21
C LYS A 85 3.74 0.59 10.56
N LYS A 86 2.47 0.99 10.67
CA LYS A 86 1.91 1.51 11.92
C LYS A 86 1.14 0.41 12.63
N LYS A 87 1.71 -0.08 13.72
CA LYS A 87 0.99 -0.88 14.70
C LYS A 87 0.39 0.06 15.74
N ILE A 88 -0.94 0.10 15.83
CA ILE A 88 -1.65 0.82 16.89
C ILE A 88 -2.06 -0.21 17.93
N ASP A 89 -1.34 -0.26 19.04
CA ASP A 89 -1.65 -1.15 20.16
C ASP A 89 -2.69 -0.49 21.07
N ILE A 90 -3.90 -1.05 21.09
CA ILE A 90 -5.00 -0.61 21.95
C ILE A 90 -5.16 -1.60 23.10
N THR A 91 -5.32 -1.08 24.31
CA THR A 91 -5.56 -1.87 25.53
C THR A 91 -6.81 -1.34 26.24
N ALA A 92 -7.59 -2.24 26.82
CA ALA A 92 -8.70 -1.90 27.69
C ALA A 92 -8.37 -2.40 29.10
N ASP A 93 -8.37 -1.49 30.07
CA ASP A 93 -8.11 -1.78 31.47
C ASP A 93 -9.24 -1.21 32.32
N ILE A 94 -9.58 -1.90 33.40
CA ILE A 94 -10.42 -1.32 34.46
C ILE A 94 -9.60 -0.23 35.14
N VAL A 95 -10.18 0.96 35.25
CA VAL A 95 -9.56 2.14 35.91
C VAL A 95 -10.45 2.73 37.02
N GLU A 96 -11.71 2.31 37.11
CA GLU A 96 -12.68 2.74 38.11
C GLU A 96 -13.72 1.64 38.32
N VAL A 97 -14.07 1.38 39.59
CA VAL A 97 -15.13 0.44 39.98
C VAL A 97 -16.04 1.14 40.96
N ASN A 98 -17.34 1.22 40.65
CA ASN A 98 -18.35 1.89 41.49
C ASN A 98 -17.94 3.33 41.89
N GLY A 99 -17.39 4.10 40.93
CA GLY A 99 -16.93 5.48 41.16
C GLY A 99 -15.63 5.61 41.96
N LYS A 100 -15.00 4.50 42.38
CA LYS A 100 -13.71 4.51 43.09
C LYS A 100 -12.57 4.19 42.13
N PRO A 101 -11.50 5.00 42.08
CA PRO A 101 -10.30 4.69 41.28
C PRO A 101 -9.73 3.33 41.65
N CYS A 102 -9.57 2.45 40.66
CA CYS A 102 -9.03 1.11 40.84
C CYS A 102 -8.39 0.65 39.52
N ALA A 103 -7.08 0.49 39.50
CA ALA A 103 -6.34 0.13 38.30
C ALA A 103 -5.06 -0.66 38.66
N LYS A 104 -4.56 -1.45 37.72
CA LYS A 104 -3.22 -2.04 37.83
C LYS A 104 -2.15 -0.94 37.78
N VAL A 105 -0.98 -1.21 38.38
CA VAL A 105 0.15 -0.25 38.40
C VAL A 105 0.44 0.28 36.99
N GLY A 106 0.59 1.60 36.89
CA GLY A 106 0.86 2.30 35.63
C GLY A 106 -0.39 2.63 34.79
N ARG A 107 -1.61 2.32 35.26
CA ARG A 107 -2.87 2.71 34.63
C ARG A 107 -3.69 3.63 35.53
N TYR A 108 -4.44 4.53 34.92
CA TYR A 108 -5.34 5.47 35.62
C TYR A 108 -6.41 5.98 34.65
N LYS A 109 -7.51 6.50 35.20
CA LYS A 109 -8.61 7.09 34.42
C LYS A 109 -8.12 8.37 33.74
N LYS A 110 -8.18 8.41 32.41
CA LYS A 110 -7.86 9.59 31.59
C LYS A 110 -9.12 10.40 31.32
N ASP A 111 -8.95 11.68 31.00
CA ASP A 111 -10.04 12.50 30.50
C ASP A 111 -10.54 11.95 29.15
N ALA A 112 -11.81 11.60 29.12
CA ALA A 112 -12.51 11.02 27.98
C ALA A 112 -13.71 11.90 27.56
N SER A 113 -13.78 13.16 28.00
CA SER A 113 -14.86 14.11 27.71
C SER A 113 -15.09 14.36 26.21
N HIS A 114 -14.06 14.18 25.39
CA HIS A 114 -14.12 14.30 23.93
C HIS A 114 -14.75 13.08 23.23
N LEU A 115 -14.93 11.95 23.94
CA LEU A 115 -15.53 10.75 23.38
C LEU A 115 -17.05 10.93 23.25
N LYS A 116 -17.60 10.39 22.17
CA LYS A 116 -19.04 10.38 21.90
C LYS A 116 -19.50 8.95 21.70
N ILE A 117 -20.75 8.67 22.09
CA ILE A 117 -21.37 7.37 21.81
C ILE A 117 -21.51 7.24 20.30
N VAL A 118 -20.96 6.17 19.75
CA VAL A 118 -21.15 5.79 18.35
C VAL A 118 -22.38 4.89 18.30
N GLY A 119 -23.48 5.38 17.72
CA GLY A 119 -24.76 4.65 17.66
C GLY A 119 -24.75 3.43 16.73
N LYS A 120 -23.66 3.22 15.97
CA LYS A 120 -23.51 2.10 15.05
C LYS A 120 -22.77 0.94 15.72
N ARG A 121 -23.44 -0.19 15.87
CA ARG A 121 -22.81 -1.46 16.25
C ARG A 121 -22.33 -2.16 14.99
N TYR A 122 -21.06 -1.92 14.63
CA TYR A 122 -20.43 -2.48 13.43
C TYR A 122 -20.36 -4.02 13.37
N TRP A 123 -20.76 -4.71 14.43
CA TRP A 123 -20.74 -6.17 14.58
C TRP A 123 -22.13 -6.82 14.52
N GLU A 124 -23.19 -6.00 14.45
CA GLU A 124 -24.60 -6.46 14.36
C GLU A 124 -25.19 -6.23 12.96
N GLU A 125 -24.34 -5.89 11.97
CA GLU A 125 -24.65 -5.80 10.53
C GLU A 125 -23.88 -6.87 9.74
#